data_AF-A0A8S8YTT5-F1
#
_entry.id   AF-A0A8S8YTT5-F1
#
_cell.length_a   1.000
_cell.length_b   1.000
_cell.length_c   1.000
_cell.angle_alpha   90.00
_cell.angle_beta   90.00
_cell.angle_gamma   90.00
#
_symmetry.space_group_name_H-M   'P 1'
#
loop_
_entity.id
_entity.type
_entity.pdbx_description
1 polymer ?
#
loop_
_entity_poly.entity_id
_entity_poly.type
_entity_poly.pdbx_seq_one_letter_code
_entity_poly.pdbx_strand_id
1 'polypeptide(L)'
;MGFAIASLADLDGELAVGLMILACCPGGVTSNILTKLARGDTALSISYTAVVSVVSVITFPLVVGFSMDHFMGESAPTIDIIGLGITMFLLTTLPVAIGMSIRAIKGPVQQLLLTGESA
;
A
#
# COMPACT_ATOMS: atom_id res chain seq x y z
N MET A 1 6.74 -1.87 -14.43
CA MET A 1 7.97 -2.67 -14.36
C MET A 1 7.70 -4.11 -13.94
N GLY A 2 7.02 -4.38 -12.81
CA GLY A 2 6.73 -5.75 -12.36
C GLY A 2 6.10 -6.65 -13.45
N PHE A 3 5.08 -6.16 -14.16
CA PHE A 3 4.43 -6.90 -15.26
C PHE A 3 5.37 -7.25 -16.41
N ALA A 4 6.25 -6.31 -16.80
CA ALA A 4 7.23 -6.55 -17.85
C ALA A 4 8.27 -7.60 -17.44
N ILE A 5 8.71 -7.59 -16.18
CA ILE A 5 9.63 -8.60 -15.65
C ILE A 5 8.95 -9.97 -15.60
N ALA A 6 7.71 -10.03 -15.11
CA ALA A 6 6.93 -11.28 -15.06
C ALA A 6 6.75 -11.90 -16.45
N SER A 7 6.44 -11.07 -17.46
CA SER A 7 6.23 -11.52 -18.84
C SER A 7 7.52 -11.89 -19.57
N LEU A 8 8.66 -11.26 -19.26
CA LEU A 8 9.94 -11.57 -19.91
C LEU A 8 10.67 -12.77 -19.31
N ALA A 9 10.40 -13.09 -18.05
CA ALA A 9 11.08 -14.16 -17.33
C ALA A 9 10.27 -15.48 -17.31
N ASP A 10 9.17 -15.57 -18.06
CA ASP A 10 8.35 -16.78 -18.28
C ASP A 10 8.03 -17.53 -16.96
N LEU A 11 7.61 -16.77 -15.94
CA LEU A 11 7.32 -17.34 -14.63
C LEU A 11 6.02 -18.12 -14.64
N ASP A 12 6.00 -19.20 -13.86
CA ASP A 12 4.79 -19.95 -13.52
C ASP A 12 3.72 -19.01 -12.93
N GLY A 13 2.45 -19.27 -13.24
CA GLY A 13 1.36 -18.30 -13.01
C GLY A 13 1.26 -17.82 -11.56
N GLU A 14 1.51 -18.71 -10.60
CA GLU A 14 1.50 -18.40 -9.17
C GLU A 14 2.67 -17.48 -8.76
N LEU A 15 3.85 -17.69 -9.34
CA LEU A 15 5.03 -16.85 -9.10
C LEU A 15 4.88 -15.47 -9.75
N ALA A 16 4.29 -15.40 -10.94
CA ALA A 16 4.00 -14.14 -11.62
C ALA A 16 3.01 -13.28 -10.80
N VAL A 17 1.95 -13.89 -10.27
CA VAL A 17 0.99 -13.21 -9.37
C VAL A 17 1.67 -12.77 -8.07
N GLY A 18 2.50 -13.62 -7.46
CA GLY A 18 3.28 -13.26 -6.27
C GLY A 18 4.21 -12.07 -6.52
N LEU A 19 4.87 -12.03 -7.67
CA LEU A 19 5.72 -10.90 -8.08
C LEU A 19 4.91 -9.62 -8.29
N MET A 20 3.73 -9.72 -8.89
CA MET A 20 2.83 -8.58 -9.10
C MET A 20 2.32 -8.00 -7.77
N ILE A 21 1.99 -8.85 -6.80
CA ILE A 21 1.63 -8.44 -5.44
C ILE A 21 2.78 -7.65 -4.79
N LEU A 22 4.01 -8.18 -4.85
CA LEU A 22 5.19 -7.50 -4.30
C LEU A 22 5.46 -6.16 -4.99
N ALA A 23 5.28 -6.08 -6.31
CA ALA A 23 5.50 -4.87 -7.10
C ALA A 23 4.45 -3.78 -6.82
N CYS A 24 3.24 -4.16 -6.41
CA CYS A 24 2.15 -3.23 -6.11
C CYS A 24 2.07 -2.79 -4.65
N CYS A 25 2.82 -3.43 -3.75
CA CYS A 25 2.89 -3.01 -2.36
C CYS A 25 3.49 -1.59 -2.25
N PRO A 26 2.81 -0.66 -1.54
CA PRO A 26 3.32 0.69 -1.35
C PRO A 26 4.68 0.67 -0.62
N GLY A 27 5.58 1.58 -1.00
CA GLY A 27 6.92 1.67 -0.42
C GLY A 27 6.89 1.96 1.08
N GLY A 28 7.70 1.21 1.85
CA GLY A 28 7.75 1.32 3.31
C GLY A 28 8.49 2.56 3.83
N VAL A 29 8.34 2.81 5.14
CA VAL A 29 8.98 3.92 5.89
C VAL A 29 10.50 3.98 5.77
N THR A 30 11.16 2.88 5.39
CA THR A 30 12.59 2.81 5.09
C THR A 30 13.00 3.80 3.99
N SER A 31 12.14 4.04 3.00
CA SER A 31 12.41 5.00 1.91
C SER A 31 12.53 6.43 2.45
N ASN A 32 11.72 6.79 3.46
CA ASN A 32 11.78 8.12 4.08
C ASN A 32 13.07 8.34 4.87
N ILE A 33 13.61 7.28 5.50
CA ILE A 33 14.89 7.31 6.20
C ILE A 33 16.05 7.45 5.20
N LEU A 34 15.99 6.72 4.08
CA LEU A 34 16.98 6.83 2.99
C LEU A 34 17.00 8.22 2.37
N THR A 35 15.84 8.84 2.12
CA THR A 35 15.77 10.23 1.64
C THR A 35 16.42 11.20 2.62
N LYS A 36 16.20 11.01 3.93
CA LYS A 36 16.85 11.81 4.98
C LYS A 36 18.37 11.65 5.00
N LEU A 37 18.85 10.41 4.84
CA LEU A 37 20.29 10.10 4.76
C LEU A 37 20.94 10.66 3.49
N ALA A 38 20.19 10.69 2.38
CA ALA A 38 20.62 11.28 1.11
C ALA A 38 20.56 12.81 1.08
N ARG A 39 20.22 13.48 2.20
CA ARG A 39 19.94 14.94 2.29
C ARG A 39 18.82 15.42 1.35
N GLY A 40 17.93 14.52 0.94
CA GLY A 40 16.75 14.85 0.16
C GLY A 40 15.63 15.43 1.03
N ASP A 41 14.63 16.04 0.38
CA ASP A 41 13.47 16.59 1.06
C ASP A 41 12.61 15.47 1.65
N THR A 42 12.71 15.29 2.96
CA THR A 42 11.93 14.31 3.71
C THR A 42 10.43 14.60 3.69
N ALA A 43 10.03 15.87 3.59
CA ALA A 43 8.62 16.24 3.52
C ALA A 43 8.00 15.76 2.21
N LEU A 44 8.74 15.85 1.10
CA LEU A 44 8.31 15.34 -0.20
C LEU A 44 8.17 13.80 -0.18
N SER A 45 9.13 13.09 0.41
CA SER A 45 9.10 11.62 0.55
C SER A 45 7.92 11.13 1.39
N ILE A 46 7.63 11.82 2.50
CA ILE A 46 6.50 11.48 3.37
C ILE A 46 5.17 11.75 2.66
N SER A 47 5.01 12.89 1.99
CA SER A 47 3.81 13.21 1.22
C SER A 47 3.58 12.23 0.08
N TYR A 48 4.64 11.86 -0.67
CA TYR A 48 4.55 10.85 -1.73
C TYR A 48 4.13 9.49 -1.18
N THR A 49 4.72 9.06 -0.07
CA THR A 49 4.35 7.79 0.61
C THR A 49 2.89 7.81 1.05
N ALA A 50 2.41 8.93 1.61
CA ALA A 50 1.02 9.07 2.03
C ALA A 50 0.04 8.99 0.84
N VAL A 51 0.35 9.67 -0.27
CA VAL A 51 -0.45 9.63 -1.50
C VAL A 51 -0.46 8.22 -2.09
N VAL A 52 0.72 7.60 -2.24
CA VAL A 52 0.86 6.23 -2.75
C VAL A 52 0.12 5.24 -1.86
N SER A 53 0.17 5.38 -0.54
CA SER A 53 -0.54 4.50 0.38
C SER A 53 -2.07 4.56 0.19
N VAL A 54 -2.63 5.74 -0.09
CA VAL A 54 -4.07 5.89 -0.37
C VAL A 54 -4.42 5.31 -1.73
N VAL A 55 -3.62 5.59 -2.76
CA VAL A 55 -3.83 5.11 -4.13
C VAL A 55 -3.70 3.58 -4.20
N SER A 56 -2.77 2.98 -3.45
CA SER A 56 -2.56 1.54 -3.38
C SER A 56 -3.77 0.77 -2.84
N VAL A 57 -4.58 1.35 -1.95
CA VAL A 57 -5.80 0.67 -1.43
C VAL A 57 -6.77 0.30 -2.56
N ILE A 58 -6.89 1.16 -3.57
CA ILE A 58 -7.77 0.93 -4.73
C ILE A 58 -7.04 0.15 -5.81
N THR A 59 -5.77 0.48 -6.04
CA THR A 59 -4.98 -0.09 -7.15
C THR A 59 -4.63 -1.55 -6.91
N PHE A 60 -4.35 -1.94 -5.67
CA PHE A 60 -3.92 -3.29 -5.31
C PHE A 60 -4.93 -4.38 -5.69
N PRO A 61 -6.22 -4.32 -5.27
CA PRO A 61 -7.20 -5.36 -5.65
C PRO A 61 -7.43 -5.44 -7.16
N LEU A 62 -7.38 -4.31 -7.87
CA LEU A 62 -7.51 -4.27 -9.33
C LEU A 62 -6.34 -4.97 -10.03
N VAL A 63 -5.11 -4.69 -9.59
CA VAL A 63 -3.92 -5.30 -10.20
C VAL A 63 -3.83 -6.79 -9.88
N VAL A 64 -4.19 -7.21 -8.67
CA VAL A 64 -4.21 -8.64 -8.31
C VAL A 64 -5.26 -9.39 -9.12
N GLY A 65 -6.48 -8.86 -9.24
CA GLY A 65 -7.54 -9.45 -10.07
C GLY A 65 -7.12 -9.58 -11.54
N PHE A 66 -6.53 -8.52 -12.11
CA PHE A 66 -6.02 -8.55 -13.48
C PHE A 66 -4.85 -9.53 -13.67
N SER A 67 -3.93 -9.60 -12.70
CA SER A 67 -2.77 -10.50 -12.78
C SER A 67 -3.18 -11.96 -12.69
N MET A 68 -4.18 -12.29 -11.86
CA MET A 68 -4.68 -13.67 -11.73
C MET A 68 -5.41 -14.12 -13.00
N ASP A 69 -6.22 -13.24 -13.61
CA ASP A 69 -6.87 -13.50 -14.89
C ASP A 69 -5.84 -13.72 -16.01
N HIS A 70 -4.81 -12.87 -16.07
CA HIS A 70 -3.81 -12.91 -17.13
C HIS A 70 -2.79 -14.05 -17.01
N PHE A 71 -2.30 -14.36 -15.80
CA PHE A 71 -1.21 -15.32 -15.60
C PHE A 71 -1.67 -16.72 -15.17
N MET A 72 -2.87 -16.89 -14.59
CA MET A 72 -3.34 -18.19 -14.09
C MET A 72 -4.52 -18.79 -14.89
N GLY A 73 -5.28 -17.99 -15.64
CA GLY A 73 -6.31 -18.46 -16.57
C GLY A 73 -7.27 -19.51 -15.95
N GLU A 74 -7.43 -20.67 -16.60
CA GLU A 74 -8.28 -21.78 -16.12
C GLU A 74 -7.76 -22.53 -14.88
N SER A 75 -6.49 -22.33 -14.52
CA SER A 75 -5.89 -22.85 -13.27
C SER A 75 -6.03 -21.87 -12.10
N ALA A 76 -6.64 -20.70 -12.34
CA ALA A 76 -6.95 -19.77 -11.27
C ALA A 76 -7.99 -20.40 -10.33
N PRO A 77 -7.77 -20.36 -9.00
CA PRO A 77 -8.83 -20.67 -8.04
C PRO A 77 -10.08 -19.86 -8.36
N THR A 78 -11.27 -20.39 -8.15
CA THR A 78 -12.52 -19.61 -8.30
C THR A 78 -12.48 -18.43 -7.34
N ILE A 79 -12.12 -17.27 -7.87
CA ILE A 79 -11.96 -16.07 -7.07
C ILE A 79 -13.30 -15.37 -7.00
N ASP A 80 -13.85 -15.31 -5.79
CA ASP A 80 -14.94 -14.38 -5.52
C ASP A 80 -14.36 -12.97 -5.42
N ILE A 81 -14.50 -12.20 -6.50
CA ILE A 81 -14.07 -10.79 -6.57
C ILE A 81 -14.77 -9.97 -5.47
N ILE A 82 -16.01 -10.31 -5.13
CA ILE A 82 -16.76 -9.63 -4.06
C ILE A 82 -16.14 -9.98 -2.70
N GLY A 83 -15.84 -11.24 -2.44
CA GLY A 83 -15.14 -11.73 -1.25
C GLY A 83 -13.77 -11.09 -1.08
N LEU A 84 -12.93 -11.06 -2.13
CA LEU A 84 -11.64 -10.35 -2.11
C LEU A 84 -11.80 -8.86 -1.84
N GLY A 85 -12.80 -8.22 -2.44
CA GLY A 85 -13.13 -6.81 -2.20
C GLY A 85 -13.49 -6.54 -0.74
N ILE A 86 -14.34 -7.38 -0.14
CA ILE A 86 -14.72 -7.28 1.28
C ILE A 86 -13.51 -7.54 2.18
N THR A 87 -12.71 -8.57 1.89
CA THR A 87 -11.50 -8.89 2.67
C THR A 87 -10.48 -7.75 2.62
N MET A 88 -10.18 -7.21 1.43
CA MET A 88 -9.28 -6.07 1.27
C MET A 88 -9.83 -4.82 1.95
N PHE A 89 -11.14 -4.56 1.83
CA PHE A 89 -11.78 -3.43 2.50
C PHE A 89 -11.67 -3.55 4.02
N LEU A 90 -11.96 -4.71 4.61
CA LEU A 90 -11.81 -4.94 6.05
C LEU A 90 -10.35 -4.85 6.49
N LEU A 91 -9.41 -5.47 5.75
CA LEU A 91 -7.99 -5.45 6.10
C LEU A 91 -7.34 -4.08 5.97
N THR A 92 -7.85 -3.19 5.11
CA THR A 92 -7.27 -1.85 4.91
C THR A 92 -8.05 -0.77 5.66
N THR A 93 -9.38 -0.74 5.53
CA THR A 93 -10.24 0.27 6.16
C THR A 93 -10.27 0.14 7.67
N LEU A 94 -10.29 -1.06 8.23
CA LEU A 94 -10.32 -1.25 9.69
C LEU A 94 -9.06 -0.69 10.38
N PRO A 95 -7.83 -1.08 10.01
CA PRO A 95 -6.64 -0.52 10.65
C PRO A 95 -6.43 0.97 10.32
N VAL A 96 -6.82 1.44 9.14
CA VAL A 96 -6.77 2.88 8.81
C VAL A 96 -7.75 3.66 9.67
N ALA A 97 -9.00 3.19 9.81
CA ALA A 97 -10.01 3.85 10.65
C ALA A 97 -9.60 3.85 12.12
N ILE A 98 -9.05 2.74 12.63
CA ILE A 98 -8.50 2.67 13.98
C ILE A 98 -7.32 3.63 14.13
N GLY A 99 -6.35 3.61 13.21
CA GLY A 99 -5.19 4.49 13.22
C GLY A 99 -5.56 5.98 13.15
N MET A 100 -6.52 6.34 12.30
CA MET A 100 -7.06 7.69 12.22
C MET A 100 -7.82 8.10 13.47
N SER A 101 -8.61 7.21 14.07
CA SER A 101 -9.32 7.48 15.32
C SER A 101 -8.35 7.72 16.48
N ILE A 102 -7.32 6.88 16.62
CA ILE A 102 -6.27 7.06 17.62
C ILE A 102 -5.49 8.36 17.38
N ARG A 103 -5.18 8.68 16.11
CA ARG A 103 -4.53 9.96 15.74
C ARG A 103 -5.44 11.16 16.02
N ALA A 104 -6.74 11.06 15.79
CA ALA A 104 -7.70 12.11 16.07
C ALA A 104 -7.82 12.39 17.58
N ILE A 105 -7.63 11.38 18.43
CA ILE A 105 -7.62 11.55 19.89
C ILE A 105 -6.27 12.11 20.39
N LYS A 106 -5.14 11.77 19.76
CA LYS A 106 -3.79 12.27 20.13
C LYS A 106 -3.39 13.60 19.46
N GLY A 107 -3.96 13.93 18.30
CA GLY A 107 -3.77 15.19 17.57
C GLY A 107 -4.08 16.45 18.40
N PRO A 108 -5.20 16.53 19.15
CA PRO A 108 -5.48 17.68 20.00
C PRO A 108 -4.48 17.81 21.18
N VAL A 109 -3.94 16.70 21.68
CA VAL A 109 -2.93 16.71 22.77
C VAL A 109 -1.59 17.27 22.28
N GLN A 110 -1.20 16.97 21.04
CA GLN A 110 0.06 17.45 20.46
C GLN A 110 0.01 18.94 20.08
N GLN A 111 -1.16 19.47 19.74
CA GLN A 111 -1.38 20.92 19.64
C GLN A 111 -1.35 21.59 21.01
N LEU A 112 -1.90 20.99 22.07
CA LEU A 112 -1.84 21.58 23.43
C LEU A 112 -0.42 21.67 24.01
N LEU A 113 0.46 20.70 23.73
CA LEU A 113 1.84 20.73 24.24
C LEU A 113 2.69 21.83 23.58
N LEU A 114 2.47 22.14 22.31
CA LEU A 114 3.19 23.22 21.62
C LEU A 114 2.71 24.62 22.03
N THR A 115 1.44 24.78 22.42
CA THR A 115 0.95 26.07 22.95
C THR A 115 1.29 26.29 24.42
N GLY A 116 1.59 25.21 25.17
CA GLY A 116 1.97 25.28 26.59
C GLY A 116 3.43 25.66 26.86
N GLU A 117 4.33 25.50 25.89
CA GLU A 117 5.74 25.96 25.98
C GLU A 117 5.91 27.46 25.62
N SER A 118 4.82 28.15 25.27
CA SER A 118 4.83 29.57 24.86
C SER A 118 4.25 30.54 25.90
N ALA A 119 4.06 30.11 27.16
CA ALA A 119 3.54 30.92 28.26
C ALA A 119 4.56 31.05 29.40
#